data_AF-A0A378U6I8-F1
#
_entry.id   AF-A0A378U6I8-F1
#
_cell.length_a   1.000
_cell.length_b   1.000
_cell.length_c   1.000
_cell.angle_alpha   90.00
_cell.angle_beta   90.00
_cell.angle_gamma   90.00
#
_symmetry.space_group_name_H-M   'P 1'
#
loop_
_entity.id
_entity.type
_entity.pdbx_description
1 polymer ?
#
loop_
_entity_poly.entity_id
_entity_poly.type
_entity_poly.pdbx_seq_one_letter_code
_entity_poly.pdbx_strand_id
1 'polypeptide(L)'
;MDPDRQAAVAALDTTLTTVERVLDIDGLRQRIDMLEQQASDPNLWDDQSRAQKVTSELSHAQSEMRRVQDLRQRVDDLPVLFELAFEEAGAEGDDAVAEADAELVKLREEIETLEVRTLLSGSTTSGRPSSRSARAPVASMPRTGPRC
;
A
#
# COMPACT_ATOMS: atom_id res chain seq x y z
N MET A 1 2.68 28.45 7.98
CA MET A 1 2.17 27.18 8.55
C MET A 1 2.78 26.94 9.92
N ASP A 2 2.01 26.37 10.84
CA ASP A 2 2.49 25.96 12.17
C ASP A 2 3.37 24.68 12.10
N PRO A 3 4.45 24.55 12.90
CA PRO A 3 5.36 23.40 12.86
C PRO A 3 4.70 22.05 13.11
N ASP A 4 3.64 21.98 13.94
CA ASP A 4 2.97 20.70 14.23
C ASP A 4 2.22 20.18 13.00
N ARG A 5 1.58 21.09 12.25
CA ARG A 5 0.93 20.75 10.98
C ARG A 5 1.96 20.29 9.95
N GLN A 6 3.09 20.99 9.84
CA GLN A 6 4.15 20.60 8.91
C GLN A 6 4.68 19.20 9.22
N ALA A 7 4.89 18.88 10.50
CA ALA A 7 5.28 17.54 10.93
C ALA A 7 4.21 16.48 10.59
N ALA A 8 2.93 16.82 10.74
CA ALA A 8 1.84 15.92 10.37
C ALA A 8 1.80 15.61 8.87
N VAL A 9 1.96 16.62 8.00
CA VAL A 9 2.02 16.40 6.53
C VAL A 9 3.23 15.54 6.16
N ALA A 10 4.41 15.81 6.73
CA ALA A 10 5.61 15.03 6.49
C ALA A 10 5.46 13.55 6.92
N ALA A 11 4.71 13.30 7.99
CA ALA A 11 4.39 11.93 8.42
C ALA A 11 3.48 11.23 7.39
N LEU A 12 2.46 11.92 6.86
CA LEU A 12 1.60 11.36 5.80
C LEU A 12 2.39 11.04 4.53
N ASP A 13 3.27 11.94 4.10
CA ASP A 13 4.17 11.73 2.96
C ASP A 13 5.05 10.50 3.15
N THR A 14 5.63 10.33 4.34
CA THR A 14 6.49 9.18 4.66
C THR A 14 5.71 7.87 4.60
N THR A 15 4.51 7.83 5.19
CA THR A 15 3.65 6.64 5.16
C THR A 15 3.22 6.32 3.74
N LEU A 16 2.73 7.31 2.98
CA LEU A 16 2.29 7.11 1.60
C LEU A 16 3.42 6.64 0.69
N THR A 17 4.64 7.16 0.87
CA THR A 17 5.83 6.70 0.15
C THR A 17 6.14 5.23 0.44
N THR A 18 5.93 4.78 1.67
CA THR A 18 6.10 3.37 2.04
C THR A 18 5.05 2.49 1.37
N VAL A 19 3.79 2.94 1.38
CA VAL A 19 2.68 2.29 0.68
C VAL A 19 2.95 2.15 -0.82
N GLU A 20 3.39 3.23 -1.48
CA GLU A 20 3.75 3.23 -2.90
C GLU A 20 4.83 2.21 -3.25
N ARG A 21 5.86 2.09 -2.40
CA ARG A 21 6.92 1.08 -2.58
C ARG A 21 6.39 -0.35 -2.46
N VAL A 22 5.50 -0.60 -1.51
CA VAL A 22 4.90 -1.93 -1.31
C VAL A 22 3.96 -2.29 -2.47
N LEU A 23 3.23 -1.30 -2.99
CA LEU A 23 2.34 -1.48 -4.15
C LEU A 23 3.09 -1.67 -5.47
N ASP A 24 4.38 -1.33 -5.53
CA ASP A 24 5.18 -1.34 -6.76
C ASP A 24 4.48 -0.57 -7.89
N ILE A 25 4.40 0.76 -7.75
CA ILE A 25 3.71 1.64 -8.72
C ILE A 25 4.21 1.45 -10.15
N ASP A 26 5.50 1.18 -10.33
CA ASP A 26 6.07 0.94 -11.66
C ASP A 26 5.60 -0.42 -12.21
N GLY A 27 5.61 -1.48 -11.40
CA GLY A 27 5.03 -2.77 -11.76
C GLY A 27 3.52 -2.69 -12.04
N LEU A 28 2.78 -1.91 -11.25
CA LEU A 28 1.35 -1.68 -11.46
C LEU A 28 1.08 -0.96 -12.79
N ARG A 29 1.89 0.05 -13.13
CA ARG A 29 1.80 0.76 -14.42
C ARG A 29 2.06 -0.19 -15.59
N GLN A 30 3.13 -0.98 -15.53
CA GLN A 30 3.43 -1.97 -16.57
C GLN A 30 2.30 -3.00 -16.73
N ARG A 31 1.69 -3.43 -15.61
CA ARG A 31 0.55 -4.34 -15.64
C ARG A 31 -0.67 -3.72 -16.32
N ILE A 32 -0.96 -2.44 -16.06
CA ILE A 32 -2.04 -1.69 -16.74
C ILE A 32 -1.76 -1.67 -18.23
N ASP A 33 -0.57 -1.23 -18.66
CA ASP A 33 -0.20 -1.13 -20.07
C ASP A 33 -0.35 -2.48 -20.80
N MET A 34 0.09 -3.57 -20.17
CA MET A 34 -0.06 -4.93 -20.70
C MET A 34 -1.54 -5.33 -20.83
N LEU A 35 -2.37 -5.05 -19.82
CA LEU A 35 -3.79 -5.39 -19.84
C LEU A 35 -4.57 -4.54 -20.85
N GLU A 36 -4.19 -3.27 -21.04
CA GLU A 36 -4.75 -2.39 -22.08
C GLU A 36 -4.42 -2.89 -23.48
N GLN A 37 -3.20 -3.37 -23.72
CA GLN A 37 -2.82 -4.02 -24.98
C GLN A 37 -3.66 -5.28 -25.24
N GLN A 38 -3.86 -6.12 -24.22
CA GLN A 38 -4.72 -7.31 -24.35
C GLN A 38 -6.18 -6.92 -24.61
N ALA A 39 -6.70 -5.92 -23.90
CA ALA A 39 -8.07 -5.43 -24.07
C ALA A 39 -8.32 -4.84 -25.48
N SER A 40 -7.25 -4.35 -26.12
CA SER A 40 -7.28 -3.81 -27.48
C SER A 40 -7.23 -4.88 -28.57
N ASP A 41 -6.93 -6.14 -28.25
CA ASP A 41 -6.95 -7.26 -29.21
C ASP A 41 -8.41 -7.59 -29.60
N PRO A 42 -8.80 -7.44 -30.89
CA PRO A 42 -10.15 -7.80 -31.35
C PRO A 42 -10.51 -9.26 -31.08
N ASN A 43 -9.53 -10.17 -31.10
CA ASN A 43 -9.75 -11.60 -30.85
C ASN A 43 -9.94 -11.91 -29.36
N LEU A 44 -9.73 -10.95 -28.46
CA LEU A 44 -10.09 -11.12 -27.05
C LEU A 44 -11.59 -11.36 -26.90
N TRP A 45 -12.39 -10.67 -27.71
CA TRP A 45 -13.85 -10.66 -27.62
C TRP A 45 -14.51 -11.93 -28.16
N ASP A 46 -13.77 -12.77 -28.89
CA ASP A 46 -14.21 -14.11 -29.28
C ASP A 46 -14.25 -15.09 -28.08
N ASP A 47 -13.52 -14.78 -27.00
CA ASP A 47 -13.55 -15.51 -25.74
C ASP A 47 -14.07 -14.61 -24.62
N GLN A 48 -15.38 -14.66 -24.39
CA GLN A 48 -16.06 -13.85 -23.38
C GLN A 48 -15.50 -14.02 -21.96
N SER A 49 -15.07 -15.23 -21.59
CA SER A 49 -14.51 -15.52 -20.27
C SER A 49 -13.16 -14.81 -20.09
N ARG A 50 -12.30 -14.92 -21.12
CA ARG A 50 -11.00 -14.24 -21.14
C ARG A 50 -11.17 -12.72 -21.16
N ALA A 51 -12.10 -12.20 -21.96
CA ALA A 51 -12.41 -10.77 -22.04
C ALA A 51 -12.86 -10.22 -20.67
N GLN A 52 -13.77 -10.91 -19.99
CA GLN A 52 -14.25 -10.50 -18.67
C GLN A 52 -13.11 -10.49 -17.64
N LYS A 53 -12.21 -11.48 -17.68
CA LYS A 53 -11.06 -11.53 -16.78
C LYS A 53 -10.11 -10.37 -17.00
N VAL A 54 -9.67 -10.14 -18.25
CA VAL A 54 -8.74 -9.06 -18.60
C VAL A 54 -9.31 -7.70 -18.22
N THR A 55 -10.57 -7.42 -18.55
CA THR A 55 -11.22 -6.13 -18.25
C THR A 55 -11.42 -5.92 -16.74
N SER A 56 -11.72 -6.98 -16.00
CA SER A 56 -11.84 -6.92 -14.53
C SER A 56 -10.49 -6.63 -13.88
N GLU A 57 -9.43 -7.35 -14.31
CA GLU A 57 -8.07 -7.10 -13.81
C GLU A 57 -7.58 -5.69 -14.16
N LEU A 58 -7.88 -5.21 -15.36
CA LEU A 58 -7.53 -3.86 -15.79
C LEU A 58 -8.22 -2.80 -14.92
N SER A 59 -9.54 -2.97 -14.72
CA SER A 59 -10.34 -2.05 -13.91
C SER A 59 -9.85 -1.99 -12.46
N HIS A 60 -9.44 -3.14 -11.89
CA HIS A 60 -8.83 -3.21 -10.57
C HIS A 60 -7.50 -2.47 -10.52
N ALA A 61 -6.55 -2.79 -11.42
CA ALA A 61 -5.23 -2.19 -11.42
C ALA A 61 -5.28 -0.66 -11.64
N GLN A 62 -6.11 -0.20 -12.56
CA GLN A 62 -6.32 1.23 -12.79
C GLN A 62 -6.96 1.93 -11.58
N SER A 63 -7.85 1.27 -10.86
CA SER A 63 -8.49 1.84 -9.67
C SER A 63 -7.50 1.97 -8.51
N GLU A 64 -6.60 1.01 -8.34
CA GLU A 64 -5.52 1.09 -7.36
C GLU A 64 -4.55 2.23 -7.71
N MET A 65 -4.12 2.33 -8.97
CA MET A 65 -3.26 3.41 -9.44
C MET A 65 -3.88 4.79 -9.20
N ARG A 66 -5.14 4.99 -9.61
CA ARG A 66 -5.86 6.26 -9.41
C ARG A 66 -5.95 6.64 -7.94
N ARG A 67 -6.24 5.68 -7.06
CA ARG A 67 -6.36 5.93 -5.62
C ARG A 67 -5.05 6.45 -5.03
N VAL A 68 -3.93 5.82 -5.37
CA VAL A 68 -2.61 6.25 -4.85
C VAL A 68 -2.24 7.63 -5.39
N GLN A 69 -2.47 7.86 -6.68
CA GLN A 69 -2.18 9.16 -7.31
C GLN A 69 -3.02 10.30 -6.72
N ASP A 70 -4.31 10.06 -6.43
CA ASP A 70 -5.19 11.04 -5.79
C ASP A 70 -4.69 11.40 -4.38
N LEU A 71 -4.35 10.40 -3.57
CA LEU A 71 -3.79 10.62 -2.23
C LEU A 71 -2.46 11.39 -2.29
N ARG A 72 -1.60 11.04 -3.25
CA ARG A 72 -0.31 11.72 -3.45
C ARG A 72 -0.51 13.19 -3.76
N GLN A 73 -1.37 13.49 -4.74
CA GLN A 73 -1.69 14.86 -5.13
C GLN A 73 -2.24 15.66 -3.93
N ARG A 74 -3.21 15.10 -3.20
CA ARG A 74 -3.82 15.79 -2.05
C ARG A 74 -2.84 16.03 -0.90
N VAL A 75 -1.91 15.10 -0.65
CA VAL A 75 -0.82 15.31 0.34
C VAL A 75 0.12 16.43 -0.11
N ASP A 76 0.48 16.47 -1.39
CA ASP A 76 1.38 17.48 -1.96
C ASP A 76 0.73 18.88 -1.99
N ASP A 77 -0.59 18.95 -2.17
CA ASP A 77 -1.38 20.19 -2.19
C ASP A 77 -1.68 20.72 -0.78
N LEU A 78 -1.64 19.87 0.25
CA LEU A 78 -2.05 20.24 1.60
C LEU A 78 -1.24 21.41 2.21
N PRO A 79 0.10 21.49 2.05
CA PRO A 79 0.86 22.68 2.44
C PRO A 79 0.37 23.96 1.76
N VAL A 80 0.04 23.88 0.47
CA VAL A 80 -0.46 25.01 -0.31
C VAL A 80 -1.83 25.45 0.20
N LEU A 81 -2.71 24.50 0.52
CA LEU A 81 -4.01 24.80 1.15
C LEU A 81 -3.84 25.57 2.46
N PHE A 82 -2.91 25.14 3.32
CA PHE A 82 -2.62 25.87 4.55
C PHE A 82 -2.03 27.26 4.28
N GLU A 83 -1.11 27.39 3.32
CA GLU A 83 -0.54 28.69 2.95
C GLU A 83 -1.64 29.67 2.51
N LEU A 84 -2.52 29.25 1.61
CA LEU A 84 -3.66 30.06 1.15
C LEU A 84 -4.61 30.41 2.30
N ALA A 85 -4.90 29.47 3.20
CA ALA A 85 -5.75 29.72 4.36
C ALA A 85 -5.16 30.77 5.32
N PHE A 86 -3.83 30.83 5.46
CA PHE A 86 -3.16 31.84 6.29
C PHE A 86 -3.04 33.22 5.63
N GLU A 87 -3.20 33.31 4.30
CA GLU A 87 -3.24 34.61 3.60
C GLU A 87 -4.57 35.33 3.82
N GLU A 88 -5.65 34.58 4.09
CA GLU A 88 -6.98 35.12 4.38
C GLU A 88 -7.10 35.64 5.83
N ALA A 89 -7.91 36.68 6.04
CA ALA A 89 -8.02 37.35 7.33
C ALA A 89 -9.41 37.24 7.97
N GLY A 90 -9.45 37.20 9.29
CA GLY A 90 -10.71 37.16 10.06
C GLY A 90 -11.41 35.81 9.94
N ALA A 91 -12.75 35.82 10.00
CA ALA A 91 -13.54 34.59 10.05
C ALA A 91 -13.36 33.68 8.83
N GLU A 92 -13.13 34.26 7.64
CA GLU A 92 -12.91 33.50 6.41
C GLU A 92 -11.58 32.72 6.45
N GLY A 93 -10.53 33.31 7.04
CA GLY A 93 -9.25 32.62 7.27
C GLY A 93 -9.36 31.51 8.32
N ASP A 94 -10.08 31.76 9.41
CA ASP A 94 -10.33 30.75 10.44
C ASP A 94 -11.09 29.53 9.87
N ASP A 95 -12.10 29.78 9.03
CA ASP A 95 -12.86 28.73 8.33
C ASP A 95 -11.96 27.97 7.33
N ALA A 96 -11.15 28.66 6.53
CA ALA A 96 -10.23 28.03 5.58
C ALA A 96 -9.18 27.14 6.28
N VAL A 97 -8.66 27.58 7.44
CA VAL A 97 -7.73 26.76 8.25
C VAL A 97 -8.45 25.52 8.79
N ALA A 98 -9.70 25.65 9.24
CA ALA A 98 -10.50 24.53 9.71
C ALA A 98 -10.79 23.50 8.60
N GLU A 99 -11.03 23.96 7.37
CA GLU A 99 -11.20 23.08 6.21
C GLU A 99 -9.90 22.32 5.88
N ALA A 100 -8.75 22.99 5.90
CA ALA A 100 -7.45 22.35 5.67
C ALA A 100 -7.10 21.34 6.79
N ASP A 101 -7.41 21.64 8.05
CA ASP A 101 -7.26 20.70 9.17
C ASP A 101 -8.19 19.49 9.01
N ALA A 102 -9.43 19.69 8.54
CA ALA A 102 -10.33 18.58 8.25
C ALA A 102 -9.82 17.69 7.12
N GLU A 103 -9.21 18.27 6.08
CA GLU A 103 -8.61 17.52 4.98
C GLU A 103 -7.39 16.71 5.44
N LEU A 104 -6.54 17.28 6.30
CA LEU A 104 -5.42 16.57 6.94
C LEU A 104 -5.89 15.33 7.70
N VAL A 105 -7.00 15.42 8.44
CA VAL A 105 -7.58 14.29 9.17
C VAL A 105 -8.10 13.22 8.22
N LYS A 106 -8.83 13.60 7.15
CA LYS A 106 -9.33 12.65 6.14
C LYS A 106 -8.18 11.92 5.45
N LEU A 107 -7.15 12.64 5.01
CA LEU A 107 -5.99 12.03 4.37
C LEU A 107 -5.28 11.04 5.28
N ARG A 108 -5.19 11.33 6.58
CA ARG A 108 -4.65 10.39 7.56
C ARG A 108 -5.44 9.08 7.58
N GLU A 109 -6.77 9.15 7.69
CA GLU A 109 -7.63 7.95 7.75
C GLU A 109 -7.58 7.13 6.45
N GLU A 110 -7.56 7.81 5.30
CA GLU A 110 -7.49 7.18 3.98
C GLU A 110 -6.14 6.47 3.75
N ILE A 111 -5.03 7.13 4.11
CA ILE A 111 -3.68 6.57 3.99
C ILE A 111 -3.49 5.39 4.96
N GLU A 112 -3.95 5.51 6.21
CA GLU A 112 -3.90 4.41 7.18
C GLU A 112 -4.70 3.19 6.69
N THR A 113 -5.89 3.42 6.15
CA THR A 113 -6.71 2.35 5.55
C THR A 113 -5.99 1.68 4.39
N LEU A 114 -5.31 2.46 3.55
CA LEU A 114 -4.54 1.92 2.43
C LEU A 114 -3.32 1.14 2.91
N GLU A 115 -2.58 1.65 3.90
CA GLU A 115 -1.44 0.97 4.51
C GLU A 115 -1.84 -0.40 5.04
N VAL A 116 -2.90 -0.49 5.86
CA VAL A 116 -3.40 -1.77 6.39
C VAL A 116 -3.74 -2.75 5.27
N ARG A 117 -4.40 -2.27 4.21
CA ARG A 117 -4.73 -3.12 3.04
C ARG A 117 -3.48 -3.67 2.37
N THR A 118 -2.44 -2.84 2.18
CA THR A 118 -1.19 -3.25 1.54
C THR A 118 -0.37 -4.22 2.38
N LEU A 119 -0.38 -4.07 3.70
CA LEU A 119 0.26 -5.02 4.61
C LEU A 119 -0.42 -6.39 4.57
N LEU A 120 -1.76 -6.42 4.50
CA LEU A 120 -2.54 -7.66 4.43
C LEU A 120 -2.44 -8.37 3.07
N SER A 121 -2.28 -7.63 1.97
CA SER A 121 -2.04 -8.24 0.65
C SER A 121 -0.61 -8.76 0.50
N GLY A 122 0.36 -8.16 1.20
CA GLY A 122 1.76 -8.63 1.25
C GLY A 122 2.00 -9.86 2.13
N SER A 123 1.11 -10.17 3.08
CA SER A 123 1.29 -11.31 4.02
C SER A 123 0.71 -12.63 3.47
N THR A 124 1.29 -13.13 2.39
CA THR A 124 1.33 -14.59 2.16
C THR A 124 2.77 -15.08 2.33
N THR A 125 3.37 -14.82 3.50
CA THR A 125 4.34 -15.80 3.99
C THR A 125 3.54 -17.03 4.35
N SER A 126 3.36 -17.90 3.35
CA SER A 126 3.22 -19.32 3.57
C SER A 126 4.38 -19.69 4.49
N GLY A 127 4.08 -19.83 5.79
CA GLY A 127 4.98 -20.43 6.73
C GLY A 127 5.25 -21.83 6.24
N ARG A 128 6.31 -22.01 5.45
CA ARG A 128 6.90 -23.33 5.25
C ARG A 128 7.28 -23.80 6.65
N PRO A 129 6.68 -24.89 7.17
CA PRO A 129 7.20 -25.47 8.39
C PRO A 129 8.61 -25.95 8.03
N SER A 130 9.62 -25.25 8.56
CA SER A 130 10.99 -25.75 8.57
C SER A 130 10.95 -26.96 9.48
N SER A 131 10.68 -28.14 8.91
CA SER A 131 10.79 -29.43 9.58
C SER A 131 12.27 -29.68 9.87
N ARG A 132 12.79 -28.99 10.88
CA ARG A 132 14.10 -29.29 11.45
C ARG A 132 13.93 -30.55 12.27
N SER A 133 14.06 -31.70 11.59
CA SER A 133 14.14 -33.01 12.22
C SER A 133 15.34 -33.01 13.17
N ALA A 134 15.08 -32.79 14.46
CA ALA A 134 16.06 -32.96 15.50
C ALA A 134 16.28 -34.47 15.69
N ARG A 135 17.29 -35.00 14.99
CA ARG A 135 17.78 -36.36 15.20
C ARG A 135 18.51 -36.39 16.54
N ALA A 136 17.89 -36.98 17.56
CA ALA A 136 18.52 -37.22 18.85
C ALA A 136 19.77 -38.11 18.70
N PRO A 137 20.86 -37.87 19.45
CA PRO A 137 21.97 -38.80 19.46
C PRO A 137 21.60 -40.03 20.29
N VAL A 138 21.72 -41.21 19.68
CA VAL A 138 21.69 -42.49 20.38
C VAL A 138 22.92 -42.57 21.30
N ALA A 139 22.69 -42.50 22.61
CA ALA A 139 23.72 -42.76 23.59
C ALA A 139 24.09 -44.25 23.51
N SER A 140 25.32 -44.52 23.04
CA SER A 140 25.90 -45.86 23.00
C SER A 140 26.27 -46.28 24.43
N MET A 141 25.59 -47.29 24.96
CA MET A 141 25.98 -47.95 26.20
C MET A 141 27.28 -48.73 25.98
N PRO A 142 28.32 -48.58 26.84
CA PRO A 142 29.41 -49.53 26.85
C PRO A 142 28.93 -50.82 27.54
N ARG A 143 28.78 -51.88 26.74
CA ARG A 143 28.80 -53.26 27.22
C ARG A 143 30.18 -53.54 27.78
N THR A 144 30.27 -53.67 29.10
CA THR A 144 31.38 -54.36 29.76
C THR A 144 30.77 -55.30 30.81
N GLY A 145 30.64 -56.57 30.45
CA GLY A 145 30.77 -57.64 31.45
C GLY A 145 32.27 -57.90 31.70
N PRO A 146 32.67 -59.01 32.35
CA PRO A 146 31.87 -59.98 33.09
C PRO A 146 32.47 -60.33 34.48
N ARG A 147 31.70 -61.10 35.30
CA ARG A 147 32.16 -61.98 36.43
C ARG A 147 32.72 -61.22 37.65
N CYS A 148 32.22 -61.41 38.87
CA CYS A 148 31.99 -62.65 39.62
C CYS A 148 30.79 -62.54 40.56
#